data_AF-A0A3D0NWJ1-F1
#
_entry.id   AF-A0A3D0NWJ1-F1
#
_cell.length_a   1.000
_cell.length_b   1.000
_cell.length_c   1.000
_cell.angle_alpha   90.00
_cell.angle_beta   90.00
_cell.angle_gamma   90.00
#
_symmetry.space_group_name_H-M   'P 1'
#
loop_
_entity.id
_entity.type
_entity.pdbx_description
1 polymer ?
#
loop_
_entity_poly.entity_id
_entity_poly.type
_entity_poly.pdbx_seq_one_letter_code
_entity_poly.pdbx_strand_id
1 'polypeptide(L)' 'MTKNLLSRINEMKPGFSKGQRLIAGFITEHYDKAAFMTAAKLGSTVGISESTVVRFATELGYDGYPKMQKAMQEMI' A
#
# COMPACT_ATOMS: atom_id res chain seq x y z
N MET A 1 5.58 19.44 -6.03
CA MET A 1 4.29 18.73 -6.24
C MET A 1 4.29 17.48 -5.38
N THR A 2 3.33 17.36 -4.48
CA THR A 2 3.15 16.15 -3.67
C THR A 2 2.74 15.00 -4.59
N LYS A 3 3.61 14.01 -4.83
CA LYS A 3 3.23 12.82 -5.60
C LYS A 3 2.16 12.05 -4.81
N ASN A 4 1.01 11.79 -5.45
CA ASN A 4 -0.03 10.93 -4.87
C ASN A 4 0.49 9.47 -4.76
N LEU A 5 -0.17 8.67 -3.92
CA LEU A 5 0.27 7.30 -3.59
C LEU A 5 0.46 6.42 -4.83
N LEU A 6 -0.46 6.49 -5.80
CA LEU A 6 -0.42 5.67 -7.01
C LEU A 6 0.81 5.96 -7.88
N SER A 7 1.19 7.23 -8.00
CA SER A 7 2.42 7.60 -8.72
C SER A 7 3.66 6.99 -8.07
N ARG A 8 3.77 7.02 -6.73
CA ARG A 8 4.89 6.39 -6.00
C ARG A 8 4.93 4.88 -6.22
N ILE A 9 3.77 4.23 -6.14
CA ILE A 9 3.65 2.79 -6.37
C ILE A 9 4.14 2.44 -7.79
N ASN A 10 3.70 3.19 -8.81
CA ASN A 10 4.10 2.92 -10.20
C ASN A 10 5.60 3.14 -10.45
N GLU A 11 6.19 4.17 -9.86
CA GLU A 11 7.63 4.46 -9.98
C GLU A 11 8.50 3.37 -9.33
N MET A 12 8.08 2.86 -8.17
CA MET A 12 8.84 1.84 -7.43
C MET A 12 8.52 0.40 -7.86
N LYS A 13 7.42 0.19 -8.61
CA LYS A 13 6.93 -1.12 -9.05
C LYS A 13 7.99 -2.04 -9.67
N PRO A 14 8.95 -1.57 -10.49
CA PRO A 14 9.99 -2.43 -11.04
C PRO A 14 10.86 -3.12 -9.98
N GLY A 15 11.08 -2.47 -8.83
CA GLY A 15 11.91 -2.98 -7.74
C GLY A 15 11.17 -3.83 -6.71
N PHE A 16 9.84 -3.95 -6.80
CA PHE A 16 9.06 -4.67 -5.80
C PHE A 16 9.36 -6.17 -5.76
N SER A 17 9.43 -6.74 -4.57
CA SER A 17 9.37 -8.18 -4.35
C SER A 17 8.00 -8.77 -4.75
N LYS A 18 7.89 -10.10 -4.78
CA LYS A 18 6.61 -10.79 -5.07
C LYS A 18 5.49 -10.34 -4.13
N GLY A 19 5.76 -10.26 -2.82
CA GLY A 19 4.77 -9.82 -1.83
C GLY A 19 4.35 -8.36 -2.03
N GLN A 20 5.31 -7.48 -2.32
CA GLN A 20 5.04 -6.06 -2.56
C GLN A 20 4.24 -5.83 -3.84
N ARG A 21 4.47 -6.63 -4.89
CA ARG A 21 3.64 -6.60 -6.10
C ARG A 21 2.18 -6.96 -5.82
N LEU A 22 1.91 -7.90 -4.90
CA LEU A 22 0.54 -8.24 -4.49
C LEU A 22 -0.13 -7.08 -3.75
N ILE A 23 0.58 -6.42 -2.83
CA ILE A 23 0.06 -5.23 -2.13
C ILE A 23 -0.22 -4.11 -3.13
N ALA A 24 0.78 -3.79 -3.97
CA ALA A 24 0.70 -2.73 -4.96
C ALA A 24 -0.43 -2.95 -5.96
N GLY A 25 -0.62 -4.19 -6.43
CA GLY A 25 -1.73 -4.56 -7.31
C GLY A 25 -3.08 -4.29 -6.66
N PHE A 26 -3.30 -4.80 -5.45
CA PHE A 26 -4.56 -4.58 -4.74
C PHE A 26 -4.83 -3.09 -4.45
N ILE A 27 -3.82 -2.32 -4.02
CA ILE A 27 -4.00 -0.88 -3.80
C ILE A 27 -4.31 -0.16 -5.12
N THR A 28 -3.65 -0.51 -6.23
CA THR A 28 -3.90 0.15 -7.52
C THR A 28 -5.30 -0.14 -8.05
N GLU A 29 -5.83 -1.33 -7.81
CA GLU A 29 -7.14 -1.77 -8.31
C GLU A 29 -8.31 -1.44 -7.35
N HIS A 30 -8.03 -1.38 -6.04
CA HIS A 30 -9.04 -1.32 -4.98
C HIS A 30 -8.62 -0.38 -3.82
N TYR A 31 -8.04 0.79 -4.13
CA TYR A 31 -7.59 1.75 -3.11
C TYR A 31 -8.72 2.22 -2.19
N ASP A 32 -9.94 2.37 -2.72
CA ASP A 32 -11.16 2.73 -2.01
C ASP A 32 -11.46 1.75 -0.88
N LYS A 33 -11.28 0.44 -1.12
CA LYS A 33 -11.42 -0.60 -0.10
C LYS A 33 -10.23 -0.62 0.84
N ALA A 34 -9.02 -0.57 0.30
CA ALA A 34 -7.78 -0.58 1.08
C ALA A 34 -7.71 0.59 2.08
N ALA A 35 -8.28 1.75 1.75
CA ALA A 35 -8.41 2.92 2.60
C ALA A 35 -9.11 2.63 3.95
N PHE A 36 -9.95 1.60 4.02
CA PHE A 36 -10.70 1.22 5.23
C PHE A 36 -10.28 -0.13 5.81
N MET A 37 -9.21 -0.74 5.29
CA MET A 37 -8.67 -2.01 5.80
C MET A 37 -7.50 -1.75 6.75
N THR A 38 -7.42 -2.52 7.84
CA THR A 38 -6.21 -2.59 8.67
C THR A 38 -5.06 -3.28 7.89
N ALA A 39 -3.82 -3.10 8.35
CA ALA A 39 -2.66 -3.78 7.74
C ALA A 39 -2.82 -5.30 7.76
N ALA A 40 -3.31 -5.87 8.87
CA ALA A 40 -3.63 -7.29 8.98
C ALA A 40 -4.69 -7.75 7.97
N LYS A 41 -5.75 -6.95 7.78
CA LYS A 41 -6.82 -7.29 6.85
C LYS A 41 -6.35 -7.19 5.40
N LEU A 42 -5.58 -6.17 5.04
CA LEU A 42 -4.97 -6.06 3.71
C LEU A 42 -4.03 -7.24 3.45
N GLY A 43 -3.16 -7.55 4.42
CA GLY A 43 -2.21 -8.65 4.30
C GLY A 43 -2.89 -10.00 4.06
N SER A 44 -3.87 -10.34 4.90
CA SER A 44 -4.65 -11.58 4.72
C SER A 44 -5.42 -11.62 3.40
N THR A 45 -5.93 -10.49 2.92
CA THR A 45 -6.67 -10.41 1.65
C THR A 45 -5.79 -10.71 0.44
N VAL A 46 -4.52 -10.30 0.47
CA VAL A 46 -3.57 -10.53 -0.64
C VAL A 46 -2.60 -11.68 -0.38
N GLY A 47 -2.79 -12.45 0.69
CA GLY A 47 -2.00 -13.64 1.01
C GLY A 47 -0.60 -13.38 1.56
N ILE A 48 -0.41 -12.30 2.33
CA ILE A 48 0.87 -11.94 2.97
C ILE A 48 0.72 -11.62 4.45
N SER A 49 1.84 -11.49 5.17
CA SER A 49 1.84 -11.07 6.57
C SER A 49 1.54 -9.58 6.73
N GLU A 50 0.92 -9.22 7.86
CA GLU A 50 0.76 -7.83 8.30
C GLU A 50 2.10 -7.09 8.33
N SER A 51 3.15 -7.73 8.85
CA SER A 51 4.50 -7.13 8.90
C SER A 51 5.04 -6.76 7.52
N THR A 52 4.66 -7.49 6.46
CA THR A 52 5.03 -7.16 5.08
C THR A 52 4.27 -5.94 4.57
N VAL A 53 2.99 -5.79 4.95
CA VAL A 53 2.19 -4.58 4.65
C VAL A 53 2.78 -3.34 5.33
N VAL A 54 3.15 -3.45 6.60
CA VAL A 54 3.73 -2.33 7.36
C VAL A 54 5.08 -1.93 6.75
N ARG A 55 5.97 -2.89 6.46
CA ARG A 55 7.25 -2.60 5.79
C ARG A 55 7.06 -1.96 4.42
N PHE A 56 6.10 -2.43 3.63
CA PHE A 56 5.80 -1.84 2.33
C PHE A 56 5.41 -0.36 2.43
N ALA A 57 4.60 0.02 3.42
CA ALA A 57 4.27 1.42 3.67
C ALA A 57 5.52 2.25 4.00
N THR A 58 6.41 1.72 4.84
CA THR A 58 7.69 2.36 5.18
C THR A 58 8.59 2.52 3.95
N GLU A 59 8.70 1.51 3.10
CA GLU A 59 9.50 1.57 1.87
C GLU A 59 8.94 2.57 0.84
N LEU A 60 7.62 2.79 0.81
CA LEU A 60 6.98 3.86 0.03
C LEU A 60 7.19 5.27 0.62
N GLY A 61 7.87 5.38 1.76
CA GLY A 61 8.19 6.62 2.45
C GLY A 61 7.10 7.13 3.39
N TYR A 62 6.20 6.25 3.85
CA TYR A 62 5.23 6.59 4.89
C TYR A 62 5.72 6.16 6.26
N ASP A 63 5.32 6.90 7.30
CA ASP A 63 5.55 6.50 8.70
C ASP A 63 4.52 5.43 9.11
N GLY A 64 4.73 4.22 8.55
CA GLY A 64 3.88 3.06 8.75
C GLY A 64 2.59 3.06 7.94
N TYR A 65 1.86 1.93 8.05
CA TYR A 65 0.62 1.71 7.32
C TYR A 65 -0.47 2.76 7.59
N PRO A 66 -0.71 3.26 8.82
CA PRO A 66 -1.75 4.27 9.06
C PRO A 66 -1.59 5.55 8.24
N LYS A 67 -0.35 6.00 7.98
CA LYS A 67 -0.10 7.17 7.13
C LYS A 67 -0.36 6.89 5.66
N MET A 68 0.03 5.72 5.17
CA MET A 68 -0.32 5.27 3.81
C MET A 68 -1.84 5.10 3.66
N GLN A 69 -2.51 4.57 4.67
CA GLN A 69 -3.97 4.42 4.72
C GLN A 69 -4.67 5.77 4.63
N LYS A 70 -4.20 6.76 5.39
CA LYS A 70 -4.71 8.13 5.28
C LYS A 70 -4.51 8.71 3.87
N ALA A 71 -3.38 8.46 3.24
CA ALA A 71 -3.15 8.88 1.86
C ALA A 71 -4.11 8.21 0.87
N MET A 72 -4.52 6.95 1.10
CA MET A 72 -5.58 6.31 0.32
C MET A 72 -6.96 6.96 0.57
N GLN A 73 -7.27 7.34 1.82
CA GLN A 73 -8.52 8.01 2.18
C GLN A 73 -8.64 9.40 1.55
N GLU A 74 -7.53 10.14 1.45
CA GLU A 74 -7.48 11.47 0.82
C GLU A 74 -7.64 11.43 -0.72
N MET A 75 -7.61 10.25 -1.33
CA MET A 75 -7.84 10.04 -2.77
C MET A 75 -9.31 9.72 -3.11
N ILE A 76 -10.18 9.60 -2.10
CA ILE A 76 -11.63 9.41 -2.23
C ILE A 76 -12.30 10.77 -2.27
#